data_AF-A0A7G1HUF6-F1
#
_entry.id   AF-A0A7G1HUF6-F1
#
_cell.length_a   1.000
_cell.length_b   1.000
_cell.length_c   1.000
_cell.angle_alpha   90.00
_cell.angle_beta   90.00
_cell.angle_gamma   90.00
#
_symmetry.space_group_name_H-M   'P 1'
#
loop_
_entity.id
_entity.type
_entity.pdbx_description
1 polymer ?
#
loop_
_entity_poly.entity_id
_entity_poly.type
_entity_poly.pdbx_seq_one_letter_code
_entity_poly.pdbx_strand_id
1 'polypeptide(L)'
;MNYPNLPNSALEITEQPEVKEITNELLKQLQNALKSNSLFTEQVELSLKGIVRILEVLLSLDFFKNANEIDSSLRNSIEWLSNAGESLKAKMREYESFFQNFNTSMHANEQEVTATLNANTENIKSEVKKLENQMIETTTRLLTSYQIFLNQARDNANNQITENKTQSLEALKEAKTTANNEINTNKTQAISNINEAKESANNEINTNKTQAINNINEAKESATAQINTNKQEVLNNITQEKQQATSEITEAKKTDHYQNIDFFEIE
;
A
#
# COMPACT_ATOMS: atom_id res chain seq x y z
N MET A 1 -34.61 -2.32 37.57
CA MET A 1 -36.08 -2.45 37.45
C MET A 1 -36.64 -3.04 38.73
N ASN A 2 -37.66 -2.40 39.30
CA ASN A 2 -38.25 -2.82 40.56
C ASN A 2 -39.77 -2.93 40.39
N TYR A 3 -40.31 -4.15 40.42
CA TYR A 3 -41.73 -4.38 40.18
C TYR A 3 -42.47 -4.64 41.49
N PRO A 4 -43.69 -4.11 41.67
CA PRO A 4 -44.50 -4.47 42.83
C PRO A 4 -44.89 -5.94 42.78
N ASN A 5 -45.02 -6.57 43.96
CA ASN A 5 -45.50 -7.94 44.06
C ASN A 5 -46.98 -8.00 43.72
N LEU A 6 -47.39 -9.06 43.00
CA LEU A 6 -48.78 -9.29 42.66
C LEU A 6 -49.59 -9.54 43.95
N PRO A 7 -50.76 -8.89 44.15
CA PRO A 7 -51.67 -9.22 45.24
C PRO A 7 -52.09 -10.69 45.16
N ASN A 8 -52.25 -11.34 46.32
CA ASN A 8 -52.84 -12.68 46.41
C ASN A 8 -54.21 -12.70 45.70
N SER A 9 -54.65 -13.78 45.06
CA SER A 9 -55.95 -13.83 44.36
C SER A 9 -57.12 -14.30 45.23
N ALA A 10 -56.85 -14.81 46.44
CA ALA A 10 -57.89 -15.33 47.32
C ALA A 10 -58.87 -14.24 47.81
N LEU A 11 -60.17 -14.57 47.82
CA LEU A 11 -61.21 -13.78 48.46
C LEU A 11 -61.54 -14.43 49.80
N GLU A 12 -61.47 -13.66 50.89
CA GLU A 12 -61.89 -14.11 52.21
C GLU A 12 -63.42 -14.00 52.30
N ILE A 13 -64.11 -15.05 51.83
CA ILE A 13 -65.56 -15.19 51.89
C ILE A 13 -65.87 -16.45 52.72
N THR A 14 -66.76 -16.33 53.71
CA THR A 14 -67.22 -17.47 54.52
C THR A 14 -68.11 -18.40 53.69
N GLU A 15 -68.36 -19.63 54.15
CA GLU A 15 -69.26 -20.55 53.44
C GLU A 15 -70.65 -19.94 53.27
N GLN A 16 -71.23 -20.12 52.07
CA GLN A 16 -72.54 -19.59 51.74
C GLN A 16 -73.63 -20.19 52.66
N PRO A 17 -74.51 -19.37 53.26
CA PRO A 17 -75.58 -19.89 54.10
C PRO A 17 -76.58 -20.74 53.28
N GLU A 18 -76.97 -21.91 53.81
CA GLU A 18 -77.99 -22.78 53.19
C GLU A 18 -79.38 -22.13 53.25
N VAL A 19 -80.05 -22.08 52.11
CA VAL A 19 -81.43 -21.59 51.99
C VAL A 19 -82.38 -22.77 52.04
N LYS A 20 -83.25 -22.85 53.07
CA LYS A 20 -84.31 -23.88 53.13
C LYS A 20 -85.37 -23.60 52.07
N GLU A 21 -85.53 -24.51 51.10
CA GLU A 21 -86.58 -24.46 50.10
C GLU A 21 -87.93 -24.87 50.71
N ILE A 22 -88.94 -24.00 50.65
CA ILE A 22 -90.29 -24.29 51.19
C ILE A 22 -91.26 -24.38 50.00
N THR A 23 -91.59 -25.61 49.58
CA THR A 23 -92.60 -25.89 48.56
C THR A 23 -94.01 -25.78 49.18
N ASN A 24 -94.88 -24.92 48.61
CA ASN A 24 -96.19 -24.61 49.20
C ASN A 24 -97.31 -25.52 48.64
N GLU A 25 -97.51 -26.65 49.32
CA GLU A 25 -98.53 -27.67 49.01
C GLU A 25 -99.98 -27.19 49.24
N LEU A 26 -100.16 -26.08 49.96
CA LEU A 26 -101.45 -25.52 50.35
C LEU A 26 -102.16 -24.82 49.18
N LEU A 27 -101.40 -24.20 48.26
CA LEU A 27 -101.91 -23.53 47.06
C LEU A 27 -102.64 -24.51 46.12
N LYS A 28 -102.14 -25.75 46.02
CA LYS A 28 -102.78 -26.84 45.28
C LYS A 28 -104.10 -27.30 45.91
N GLN A 29 -104.18 -27.33 47.24
CA GLN A 29 -105.38 -27.78 47.95
C GLN A 29 -106.50 -26.72 47.91
N LEU A 30 -106.15 -25.43 47.95
CA LEU A 30 -107.10 -24.32 47.83
C LEU A 30 -107.80 -24.30 46.46
N GLN A 31 -107.07 -24.64 45.40
CA GLN A 31 -107.58 -24.69 44.02
C GLN A 31 -108.63 -25.80 43.82
N ASN A 32 -108.54 -26.91 44.58
CA ASN A 32 -109.51 -28.01 44.51
C ASN A 32 -110.82 -27.71 45.25
N ALA A 33 -110.77 -26.92 46.33
CA ALA A 33 -111.94 -26.59 47.13
C ALA A 33 -112.92 -25.60 46.45
N LEU A 34 -112.43 -24.80 45.49
CA LEU A 34 -113.20 -23.76 44.80
C LEU A 34 -114.04 -24.25 43.61
N LYS A 35 -114.19 -25.57 43.39
CA LYS A 35 -114.80 -26.16 42.17
C LYS A 35 -116.22 -26.75 42.29
N SER A 36 -116.90 -26.71 43.43
CA SER A 36 -118.24 -27.32 43.59
C SER A 36 -119.38 -26.31 43.82
N ASN A 37 -120.55 -26.55 43.21
CA ASN A 37 -121.69 -25.63 43.08
C ASN A 37 -123.00 -26.20 43.71
N SER A 38 -123.58 -25.55 44.73
CA SER A 38 -124.96 -25.81 45.21
C SER A 38 -125.53 -24.68 46.13
N LEU A 39 -126.87 -24.74 46.39
CA LEU A 39 -127.84 -23.70 46.78
C LEU A 39 -127.72 -23.06 48.19
N PHE A 40 -128.30 -21.85 48.33
CA PHE A 40 -128.08 -20.82 49.38
C PHE A 40 -128.06 -21.27 50.86
N THR A 41 -128.86 -22.24 51.32
CA THR A 41 -128.80 -22.70 52.73
C THR A 41 -127.57 -23.59 52.97
N GLU A 42 -127.21 -24.39 51.98
CA GLU A 42 -125.95 -25.14 51.95
C GLU A 42 -124.77 -24.18 51.77
N GLN A 43 -124.94 -23.08 51.02
CA GLN A 43 -123.94 -22.01 50.96
C GLN A 43 -123.68 -21.38 52.32
N VAL A 44 -124.68 -21.16 53.20
CA VAL A 44 -124.41 -20.57 54.52
C VAL A 44 -123.69 -21.54 55.45
N GLU A 45 -124.05 -22.83 55.47
CA GLU A 45 -123.32 -23.85 56.24
C GLU A 45 -121.92 -24.10 55.69
N LEU A 46 -121.77 -24.20 54.37
CA LEU A 46 -120.48 -24.28 53.68
C LEU A 46 -119.67 -23.00 53.79
N SER A 47 -120.30 -21.83 53.92
CA SER A 47 -119.62 -20.56 54.19
C SER A 47 -119.08 -20.54 55.61
N LEU A 48 -119.82 -21.05 56.59
CA LEU A 48 -119.33 -21.15 57.98
C LEU A 48 -118.26 -22.23 58.13
N LYS A 49 -118.44 -23.42 57.53
CA LYS A 49 -117.37 -24.44 57.42
C LYS A 49 -116.18 -23.93 56.62
N GLY A 50 -116.43 -23.13 55.58
CA GLY A 50 -115.42 -22.46 54.77
C GLY A 50 -114.65 -21.44 55.59
N ILE A 51 -115.31 -20.63 56.41
CA ILE A 51 -114.68 -19.67 57.33
C ILE A 51 -113.86 -20.41 58.39
N VAL A 52 -114.39 -21.49 58.99
CA VAL A 52 -113.63 -22.33 59.95
C VAL A 52 -112.42 -22.97 59.28
N ARG A 53 -112.55 -23.49 58.06
CA ARG A 53 -111.44 -24.09 57.31
C ARG A 53 -110.43 -23.05 56.83
N ILE A 54 -110.86 -21.86 56.43
CA ILE A 54 -110.00 -20.70 56.13
C ILE A 54 -109.24 -20.29 57.40
N LEU A 55 -109.88 -20.28 58.56
CA LEU A 55 -109.24 -20.00 59.86
C LEU A 55 -108.22 -21.08 60.24
N GLU A 56 -108.56 -22.36 60.09
CA GLU A 56 -107.63 -23.47 60.31
C GLU A 56 -106.44 -23.41 59.34
N VAL A 57 -106.68 -23.10 58.06
CA VAL A 57 -105.66 -22.92 57.01
C VAL A 57 -104.79 -21.69 57.28
N LEU A 58 -105.35 -20.58 57.75
CA LEU A 58 -104.59 -19.41 58.18
C LEU A 58 -103.68 -19.72 59.37
N LEU A 59 -104.15 -20.56 60.31
CA LEU A 59 -103.37 -21.03 61.45
C LEU A 59 -102.34 -22.13 61.10
N SER A 60 -102.55 -22.86 60.00
CA SER A 60 -101.69 -23.97 59.56
C SER A 60 -100.81 -23.66 58.34
N LEU A 61 -100.90 -22.45 57.77
CA LEU A 61 -99.97 -21.93 56.78
C LEU A 61 -98.54 -21.98 57.34
N ASP A 62 -97.75 -22.95 56.86
CA ASP A 62 -96.32 -23.07 57.16
C ASP A 62 -95.56 -21.77 56.85
N PHE A 63 -96.11 -20.95 55.96
CA PHE A 63 -95.64 -19.59 55.69
C PHE A 63 -95.60 -18.71 56.95
N PHE A 64 -96.63 -18.70 57.79
CA PHE A 64 -96.66 -17.89 59.01
C PHE A 64 -95.89 -18.55 60.16
N LYS A 65 -95.80 -19.89 60.19
CA LYS A 65 -95.00 -20.63 61.18
C LYS A 65 -93.50 -20.46 60.96
N ASN A 66 -93.07 -20.48 59.70
CA ASN A 66 -91.67 -20.38 59.32
C ASN A 66 -91.26 -18.96 58.91
N ALA A 67 -92.16 -17.97 59.01
CA ALA A 67 -91.88 -16.57 58.64
C ALA A 67 -90.62 -16.02 59.33
N ASN A 68 -90.41 -16.37 60.61
CA ASN A 68 -89.21 -15.98 61.35
C ASN A 68 -87.94 -16.71 60.89
N GLU A 69 -88.05 -17.98 60.49
CA GLU A 69 -86.92 -18.73 59.91
C GLU A 69 -86.55 -18.22 58.52
N ILE A 70 -87.55 -17.90 57.69
CA ILE A 70 -87.37 -17.29 56.36
C ILE A 70 -86.74 -15.90 56.52
N ASP A 71 -87.25 -15.05 57.43
CA ASP A 71 -86.70 -13.72 57.72
C ASP A 71 -85.24 -13.83 58.22
N SER A 72 -84.94 -14.78 59.11
CA SER A 72 -83.57 -15.03 59.59
C SER A 72 -82.64 -15.54 58.48
N SER A 73 -83.07 -16.47 57.63
CA SER A 73 -82.27 -16.98 56.50
C SER A 73 -81.99 -15.89 55.46
N LEU A 74 -82.98 -15.04 55.16
CA LEU A 74 -82.81 -13.90 54.27
C LEU A 74 -81.86 -12.85 54.87
N ARG A 75 -81.98 -12.52 56.16
CA ARG A 75 -81.04 -11.62 56.85
C ARG A 75 -79.61 -12.16 56.80
N ASN A 76 -79.41 -13.45 57.10
CA ASN A 76 -78.11 -14.09 57.03
C ASN A 76 -77.52 -14.07 55.61
N SER A 77 -78.36 -14.27 54.58
CA SER A 77 -77.94 -14.23 53.17
C SER A 77 -77.57 -12.82 52.72
N ILE A 78 -78.34 -11.81 53.15
CA ILE A 78 -78.05 -10.39 52.89
C ILE A 78 -76.75 -9.98 53.58
N GLU A 79 -76.54 -10.41 54.83
CA GLU A 79 -75.30 -10.16 55.58
C GLU A 79 -74.09 -10.82 54.92
N TRP A 80 -74.19 -12.09 54.52
CA TRP A 80 -73.14 -12.79 53.78
C TRP A 80 -72.82 -12.10 52.45
N LEU A 81 -73.83 -11.73 51.66
CA LEU A 81 -73.64 -10.99 50.40
C LEU A 81 -72.98 -9.63 50.62
N SER A 82 -73.37 -8.93 51.69
CA SER A 82 -72.75 -7.65 52.06
C SER A 82 -71.27 -7.84 52.41
N ASN A 83 -70.94 -8.87 53.20
CA ASN A 83 -69.57 -9.19 53.59
C ASN A 83 -68.73 -9.62 52.37
N ALA A 84 -69.26 -10.49 51.50
CA ALA A 84 -68.61 -10.89 50.27
C ALA A 84 -68.39 -9.70 49.31
N GLY A 85 -69.36 -8.78 49.23
CA GLY A 85 -69.27 -7.55 48.47
C GLY A 85 -68.18 -6.60 48.99
N GLU A 86 -68.07 -6.43 50.31
CA GLU A 86 -67.00 -5.64 50.92
C GLU A 86 -65.62 -6.30 50.77
N SER A 87 -65.51 -7.64 50.92
CA SER A 87 -64.27 -8.39 50.65
C SER A 87 -63.83 -8.21 49.19
N LEU A 88 -64.75 -8.32 48.22
CA LEU A 88 -64.45 -8.10 46.80
C LEU A 88 -64.01 -6.65 46.54
N LYS A 89 -64.69 -5.67 47.13
CA LYS A 89 -64.36 -4.25 47.00
C LYS A 89 -63.00 -3.92 47.60
N ALA A 90 -62.66 -4.48 48.76
CA ALA A 90 -61.32 -4.39 49.33
C ALA A 90 -60.29 -4.98 48.36
N LYS A 91 -60.61 -6.13 47.76
CA LYS A 91 -59.72 -6.77 46.79
C LYS A 91 -59.52 -5.95 45.52
N MET A 92 -60.58 -5.36 44.99
CA MET A 92 -60.51 -4.44 43.86
C MET A 92 -59.62 -3.24 44.17
N ARG A 93 -59.65 -2.70 45.40
CA ARG A 93 -58.75 -1.61 45.82
C ARG A 93 -57.29 -2.05 45.87
N GLU A 94 -56.99 -3.27 46.31
CA GLU A 94 -55.62 -3.81 46.28
C GLU A 94 -55.09 -3.92 44.85
N TYR A 95 -55.89 -4.45 43.93
CA TYR A 95 -55.49 -4.55 42.52
C TYR A 95 -55.36 -3.18 41.85
N GLU A 96 -56.25 -2.23 42.16
CA GLU A 96 -56.13 -0.85 41.70
C GLU A 96 -54.82 -0.22 42.17
N SER A 97 -54.49 -0.37 43.46
CA SER A 97 -53.22 0.12 44.02
C SER A 97 -52.00 -0.58 43.37
N PHE A 98 -52.09 -1.89 43.13
CA PHE A 98 -51.05 -2.64 42.40
C PHE A 98 -50.84 -2.07 40.99
N PHE A 99 -51.89 -1.89 40.19
CA PHE A 99 -51.77 -1.40 38.82
C PHE A 99 -51.24 0.04 38.77
N GLN A 100 -51.61 0.90 39.72
CA GLN A 100 -51.03 2.25 39.84
C GLN A 100 -49.52 2.20 40.13
N ASN A 101 -49.10 1.37 41.08
CA ASN A 101 -47.68 1.18 41.40
C ASN A 101 -46.90 0.54 40.25
N PHE A 102 -47.51 -0.44 39.56
CA PHE A 102 -46.92 -1.08 38.39
C PHE A 102 -46.73 -0.08 37.25
N ASN A 103 -47.76 0.73 36.95
CA ASN A 103 -47.67 1.73 35.89
C ASN A 103 -46.61 2.80 36.22
N THR A 104 -46.52 3.22 37.48
CA THR A 104 -45.48 4.12 37.97
C THR A 104 -44.08 3.52 37.77
N SER A 105 -43.90 2.24 38.15
CA SER A 105 -42.64 1.52 37.93
C SER A 105 -42.31 1.39 36.45
N MET A 106 -43.29 1.08 35.58
CA MET A 106 -43.09 0.97 34.14
C MET A 106 -42.60 2.29 33.53
N HIS A 107 -43.22 3.42 33.89
CA HIS A 107 -42.77 4.73 33.41
C HIS A 107 -41.36 5.08 33.92
N ALA A 108 -41.05 4.77 35.18
CA ALA A 108 -39.70 4.98 35.71
C ALA A 108 -38.66 4.13 34.98
N ASN A 109 -38.96 2.84 34.73
CA ASN A 109 -38.08 1.95 33.97
C ASN A 109 -37.89 2.43 32.52
N GLU A 110 -38.95 2.90 31.86
CA GLU A 110 -38.89 3.47 30.51
C GLU A 110 -37.96 4.69 30.45
N GLN A 111 -38.08 5.60 31.43
CA GLN A 111 -37.20 6.76 31.54
C GLN A 111 -35.75 6.37 31.81
N GLU A 112 -35.50 5.42 32.73
CA GLU A 112 -34.15 4.93 33.05
C GLU A 112 -33.48 4.27 31.84
N VAL A 113 -34.21 3.41 31.12
CA VAL A 113 -33.73 2.76 29.89
C VAL A 113 -33.43 3.80 28.82
N THR A 114 -34.33 4.77 28.61
CA THR A 114 -34.14 5.85 27.63
C THR A 114 -32.91 6.71 27.98
N ALA A 115 -32.77 7.10 29.25
CA ALA A 115 -31.62 7.88 29.71
C ALA A 115 -30.30 7.12 29.53
N THR A 116 -30.28 5.83 29.89
CA THR A 116 -29.11 4.96 29.72
C THR A 116 -28.74 4.80 28.24
N LEU A 117 -29.74 4.59 27.38
CA LEU A 117 -29.50 4.44 25.94
C LEU A 117 -28.99 5.73 25.30
N ASN A 118 -29.53 6.88 25.69
CA ASN A 118 -29.06 8.20 25.23
C ASN A 118 -27.63 8.47 25.71
N ALA A 119 -27.32 8.19 26.98
CA ALA A 119 -25.97 8.32 27.51
C ALA A 119 -24.97 7.42 26.76
N ASN A 120 -25.35 6.17 26.50
CA ASN A 120 -24.53 5.24 25.71
C ASN A 120 -24.33 5.74 24.27
N THR A 121 -25.36 6.32 23.65
CA THR A 121 -25.27 6.89 22.29
C THR A 121 -24.25 8.02 22.23
N GLU A 122 -24.30 8.97 23.18
CA GLU A 122 -23.33 10.07 23.22
C GLU A 122 -21.91 9.59 23.59
N ASN A 123 -21.77 8.60 24.48
CA ASN A 123 -20.49 7.99 24.81
C ASN A 123 -19.84 7.32 23.59
N ILE A 124 -20.59 6.51 22.85
CA ILE A 124 -20.12 5.84 21.63
C ILE A 124 -19.69 6.89 20.59
N LYS A 125 -20.49 7.93 20.39
CA LYS A 125 -20.17 9.03 19.46
C LYS A 125 -18.88 9.76 19.84
N SER A 126 -18.65 9.99 21.13
CA SER A 126 -17.42 10.60 21.64
C SER A 126 -16.19 9.71 21.41
N GLU A 127 -16.29 8.41 21.73
CA GLU A 127 -15.18 7.46 21.54
C GLU A 127 -14.86 7.25 20.05
N VAL A 128 -15.86 7.20 19.17
CA VAL A 128 -15.64 7.15 17.71
C VAL A 128 -14.86 8.39 17.26
N LYS A 129 -15.28 9.59 17.67
CA LYS A 129 -14.57 10.83 17.31
C LYS A 129 -13.14 10.87 17.84
N LYS A 130 -12.90 10.31 19.03
CA LYS A 130 -11.56 10.18 19.60
C LYS A 130 -10.68 9.23 18.78
N LEU A 131 -11.22 8.08 18.36
CA LEU A 131 -10.52 7.13 17.48
C LEU A 131 -10.22 7.73 16.11
N GLU A 132 -11.17 8.47 15.52
CA GLU A 132 -10.96 9.21 14.26
C GLU A 132 -9.78 10.19 14.38
N ASN A 133 -9.73 10.99 15.46
CA ASN A 133 -8.63 11.92 15.71
C ASN A 133 -7.29 11.20 15.87
N GLN A 134 -7.23 10.09 16.61
CA GLN A 134 -6.01 9.29 16.77
C GLN A 134 -5.52 8.69 15.45
N MET A 135 -6.45 8.23 14.60
CA MET A 135 -6.13 7.70 13.27
C MET A 135 -5.57 8.79 12.34
N ILE A 136 -6.15 10.01 12.39
CA ILE A 136 -5.65 11.17 11.64
C ILE A 136 -4.24 11.56 12.13
N GLU A 137 -4.01 11.61 13.44
CA GLU A 137 -2.69 11.92 14.01
C GLU A 137 -1.65 10.88 13.58
N THR A 138 -1.98 9.60 13.71
CA THR A 138 -1.08 8.49 13.33
C THR A 138 -0.74 8.54 11.85
N THR A 139 -1.73 8.75 10.99
CA THR A 139 -1.55 8.86 9.54
C THR A 139 -0.70 10.08 9.17
N THR A 140 -0.93 11.22 9.85
CA THR A 140 -0.15 12.45 9.65
C THR A 140 1.31 12.24 10.04
N ARG A 141 1.56 11.64 11.21
CA ARG A 141 2.93 11.33 11.68
C ARG A 141 3.63 10.38 10.72
N LEU A 142 2.95 9.32 10.26
CA LEU A 142 3.49 8.39 9.28
C LEU A 142 3.86 9.09 7.96
N LEU A 143 2.97 9.96 7.45
CA LEU A 143 3.20 10.73 6.24
C LEU A 143 4.40 11.67 6.38
N THR A 144 4.50 12.40 7.50
CA THR A 144 5.64 13.26 7.79
C THR A 144 6.94 12.47 7.89
N SER A 145 6.95 11.33 8.59
CA SER A 145 8.11 10.44 8.68
C SER A 145 8.55 9.93 7.30
N TYR A 146 7.60 9.52 6.46
CA TYR A 146 7.90 9.05 5.10
C TYR A 146 8.46 10.17 4.21
N GLN A 147 7.92 11.39 4.32
CA GLN A 147 8.43 12.56 3.60
C GLN A 147 9.87 12.91 4.03
N ILE A 148 10.18 12.84 5.32
CA ILE A 148 11.54 13.07 5.84
C ILE A 148 12.50 12.00 5.28
N PHE A 149 12.10 10.73 5.35
CA PHE A 149 12.89 9.61 4.83
C PHE A 149 13.22 9.78 3.34
N LEU A 150 12.22 10.11 2.50
CA LEU A 150 12.43 10.34 1.07
C LEU A 150 13.34 11.54 0.78
N ASN A 151 13.21 12.63 1.55
CA ASN A 151 14.08 13.78 1.41
C ASN A 151 15.54 13.43 1.77
N GLN A 152 15.75 12.70 2.87
CA GLN A 152 17.09 12.22 3.27
C GLN A 152 17.69 11.29 2.21
N ALA A 153 16.91 10.36 1.67
CA ALA A 153 17.37 9.46 0.61
C ALA A 153 17.79 10.21 -0.65
N ARG A 154 16.99 11.21 -1.07
CA ARG A 154 17.29 12.08 -2.20
C ARG A 154 18.57 12.88 -1.97
N ASP A 155 18.71 13.51 -0.80
CA ASP A 155 19.86 14.35 -0.49
C ASP A 155 21.15 13.51 -0.42
N ASN A 156 21.09 12.31 0.17
CA ASN A 156 22.20 11.35 0.16
C ASN A 156 22.59 10.93 -1.26
N ALA A 157 21.63 10.61 -2.13
CA ALA A 157 21.90 10.25 -3.52
C ALA A 157 22.56 11.41 -4.29
N ASN A 158 22.09 12.65 -4.10
CA ASN A 158 22.67 13.83 -4.71
C ASN A 158 24.12 14.08 -4.25
N ASN A 159 24.41 13.89 -2.97
CA ASN A 159 25.76 14.01 -2.42
C ASN A 159 26.69 12.98 -3.07
N GLN A 160 26.28 11.70 -3.15
CA GLN A 160 27.08 10.65 -3.76
C GLN A 160 27.32 10.90 -5.26
N ILE A 161 26.31 11.37 -5.99
CA ILE A 161 26.46 11.73 -7.41
C ILE A 161 27.46 12.86 -7.58
N THR A 162 27.37 13.89 -6.74
CA THR A 162 28.26 15.07 -6.80
C THR A 162 29.71 14.68 -6.49
N GLU A 163 29.91 13.85 -5.47
CA GLU A 163 31.23 13.31 -5.10
C GLU A 163 31.82 12.46 -6.24
N ASN A 164 31.07 11.49 -6.74
CA ASN A 164 31.53 10.61 -7.83
C ASN A 164 31.83 11.40 -9.11
N LYS A 165 31.01 12.42 -9.42
CA LYS A 165 31.25 13.31 -10.57
C LYS A 165 32.55 14.09 -10.40
N THR A 166 32.82 14.58 -9.20
CA THR A 166 34.05 15.34 -8.89
C THR A 166 35.28 14.44 -9.01
N GLN A 167 35.24 13.26 -8.39
CA GLN A 167 36.32 12.27 -8.48
C GLN A 167 36.58 11.84 -9.93
N SER A 168 35.53 11.59 -10.71
CA SER A 168 35.66 11.21 -12.12
C SER A 168 36.28 12.33 -12.97
N LEU A 169 35.95 13.59 -12.69
CA LEU A 169 36.52 14.75 -13.40
C LEU A 169 38.00 14.95 -13.08
N GLU A 170 38.41 14.83 -11.81
CA GLU A 170 39.83 14.91 -11.45
C GLU A 170 40.62 13.73 -12.03
N ALA A 171 40.10 12.50 -11.98
CA ALA A 171 40.73 11.35 -12.61
C ALA A 171 40.93 11.54 -14.13
N LEU A 172 39.93 12.11 -14.83
CA LEU A 172 40.03 12.40 -16.25
C LEU A 172 41.08 13.49 -16.56
N LYS A 173 41.18 14.50 -15.69
CA LYS A 173 42.17 15.57 -15.79
C LYS A 173 43.60 15.07 -15.55
N GLU A 174 43.78 14.16 -14.59
CA GLU A 174 45.06 13.46 -14.35
C GLU A 174 45.45 12.61 -15.55
N ALA A 175 44.54 11.75 -16.03
CA ALA A 175 44.77 10.90 -17.21
C ALA A 175 45.13 11.73 -18.45
N LYS A 176 44.42 12.85 -18.68
CA LYS A 176 44.73 13.79 -19.77
C LYS A 176 46.13 14.40 -19.62
N THR A 177 46.52 14.78 -18.41
CA THR A 177 47.85 15.36 -18.14
C THR A 177 48.95 14.33 -18.41
N THR A 178 48.79 13.10 -17.93
CA THR A 178 49.72 11.99 -18.18
C THR A 178 49.87 11.71 -19.67
N ALA A 179 48.75 11.55 -20.39
CA ALA A 179 48.77 11.32 -21.83
C ALA A 179 49.48 12.46 -22.59
N ASN A 180 49.25 13.71 -22.20
CA ASN A 180 49.89 14.86 -22.83
C ASN A 180 51.41 14.90 -22.56
N ASN A 181 51.84 14.51 -21.36
CA ASN A 181 53.26 14.39 -21.01
C ASN A 181 53.94 13.28 -21.81
N GLU A 182 53.32 12.10 -21.91
CA GLU A 182 53.82 10.98 -22.72
C GLU A 182 53.94 11.35 -24.20
N ILE A 183 52.93 12.02 -24.77
CA ILE A 183 52.96 12.51 -26.16
C ILE A 183 54.13 13.47 -26.37
N ASN A 184 54.34 14.42 -25.46
CA ASN A 184 55.44 15.40 -25.58
C ASN A 184 56.82 14.74 -25.45
N THR A 185 56.98 13.78 -24.54
CA THR A 185 58.21 12.99 -24.40
C THR A 185 58.49 12.20 -25.68
N ASN A 186 57.51 11.45 -26.18
CA ASN A 186 57.66 10.65 -27.41
C ASN A 186 57.94 11.52 -28.64
N LYS A 187 57.27 12.68 -28.75
CA LYS A 187 57.54 13.66 -29.82
C LYS A 187 58.98 14.16 -29.76
N THR A 188 59.47 14.49 -28.57
CA THR A 188 60.85 14.98 -28.39
C THR A 188 61.86 13.89 -28.75
N GLN A 189 61.65 12.65 -28.29
CA GLN A 189 62.52 11.52 -28.64
C GLN A 189 62.53 11.24 -30.15
N ALA A 190 61.36 11.25 -30.80
CA ALA A 190 61.26 11.05 -32.24
C ALA A 190 62.02 12.12 -33.03
N ILE A 191 61.94 13.39 -32.61
CA ILE A 191 62.70 14.49 -33.23
C ILE A 191 64.21 14.30 -33.03
N SER A 192 64.67 13.89 -31.83
CA SER A 192 66.09 13.60 -31.57
C SER A 192 66.60 12.49 -32.50
N ASN A 193 65.88 11.37 -32.56
CA ASN A 193 66.25 10.23 -33.39
C ASN A 193 66.35 10.61 -34.88
N ILE A 194 65.41 11.45 -35.38
CA ILE A 194 65.44 11.94 -36.76
C ILE A 194 66.66 12.83 -37.01
N ASN A 195 67.01 13.70 -36.06
CA ASN A 195 68.17 14.58 -36.19
C ASN A 195 69.49 13.79 -36.17
N GLU A 196 69.62 12.81 -35.27
CA GLU A 196 70.78 11.91 -35.20
C GLU A 196 70.95 11.10 -36.49
N ALA A 197 69.86 10.52 -37.00
CA ALA A 197 69.86 9.79 -38.28
C ALA A 197 70.25 10.71 -39.45
N LYS A 198 69.72 11.94 -39.47
CA LYS A 198 70.06 12.95 -40.49
C LYS A 198 71.53 13.33 -40.44
N GLU A 199 72.09 13.57 -39.25
CA GLU A 199 73.50 13.91 -39.08
C GLU A 199 74.42 12.75 -39.51
N SER A 200 74.08 11.52 -39.11
CA SER A 200 74.79 10.31 -39.54
C SER A 200 74.80 10.16 -41.06
N ALA A 201 73.64 10.28 -41.71
CA ALA A 201 73.54 10.22 -43.17
C ALA A 201 74.35 11.33 -43.86
N ASN A 202 74.33 12.54 -43.30
CA ASN A 202 75.08 13.67 -43.86
C ASN A 202 76.60 13.46 -43.74
N ASN A 203 77.07 12.88 -42.63
CA ASN A 203 78.47 12.51 -42.42
C ASN A 203 78.90 11.42 -43.41
N GLU A 204 78.09 10.38 -43.61
CA GLU A 204 78.36 9.32 -44.58
C GLU A 204 78.43 9.85 -46.02
N ILE A 205 77.48 10.72 -46.41
CA ILE A 205 77.49 11.40 -47.70
C ILE A 205 78.78 12.23 -47.89
N ASN A 206 79.21 12.98 -46.87
CA ASN A 206 80.43 13.80 -46.95
C ASN A 206 81.71 12.94 -47.04
N THR A 207 81.78 11.83 -46.32
CA THR A 207 82.89 10.86 -46.42
C THR A 207 82.95 10.26 -47.82
N ASN A 208 81.82 9.75 -48.33
CA ASN A 208 81.75 9.15 -49.67
C ASN A 208 82.08 10.17 -50.76
N LYS A 209 81.62 11.42 -50.63
CA LYS A 209 81.97 12.51 -51.54
C LYS A 209 83.46 12.80 -51.55
N THR A 210 84.09 12.89 -50.37
CA THR A 210 85.54 13.10 -50.24
C THR A 210 86.33 11.96 -50.87
N GLN A 211 85.94 10.71 -50.58
CA GLN A 211 86.59 9.52 -51.16
C GLN A 211 86.46 9.49 -52.70
N ALA A 212 85.28 9.79 -53.24
CA ALA A 212 85.07 9.86 -54.68
C ALA A 212 85.96 10.94 -55.35
N ILE A 213 86.09 12.11 -54.72
CA ILE A 213 86.98 13.19 -55.21
C ILE A 213 88.44 12.73 -55.21
N ASN A 214 88.91 12.08 -54.14
CA ASN A 214 90.28 11.56 -54.06
C ASN A 214 90.56 10.52 -55.15
N ASN A 215 89.67 9.53 -55.31
CA ASN A 215 89.79 8.51 -56.36
C ASN A 215 89.87 9.15 -57.77
N ILE A 216 89.07 10.18 -58.05
CA ILE A 216 89.11 10.91 -59.32
C ILE A 216 90.45 11.63 -59.51
N ASN A 217 90.98 12.25 -58.45
CA ASN A 217 92.28 12.94 -58.51
C ASN A 217 93.43 11.96 -58.73
N GLU A 218 93.47 10.83 -58.02
CA GLU A 218 94.47 9.78 -58.21
C GLU A 218 94.43 9.20 -59.63
N ALA A 219 93.22 8.91 -60.14
CA ALA A 219 93.04 8.44 -61.51
C ALA A 219 93.52 9.48 -62.54
N LYS A 220 93.25 10.77 -62.30
CA LYS A 220 93.70 11.88 -63.14
C LYS A 220 95.23 12.02 -63.14
N GLU A 221 95.87 11.93 -61.98
CA GLU A 221 97.33 11.95 -61.84
C GLU A 221 97.97 10.77 -62.57
N SER A 222 97.46 9.55 -62.35
CA SER A 222 97.91 8.34 -63.04
C SER A 222 97.78 8.46 -64.57
N ALA A 223 96.64 8.95 -65.06
CA ALA A 223 96.43 9.18 -66.49
C ALA A 223 97.41 10.23 -67.05
N THR A 224 97.66 11.31 -66.29
CA THR A 224 98.61 12.36 -66.69
C THR A 224 100.05 11.81 -66.73
N ALA A 225 100.45 11.00 -65.77
CA ALA A 225 101.76 10.33 -65.74
C ALA A 225 101.93 9.37 -66.92
N GLN A 226 100.89 8.58 -67.24
CA GLN A 226 100.91 7.69 -68.40
C GLN A 226 101.01 8.48 -69.72
N ILE A 227 100.24 9.56 -69.88
CA ILE A 227 100.31 10.44 -71.05
C ILE A 227 101.72 11.02 -71.20
N ASN A 228 102.33 11.50 -70.12
CA ASN A 228 103.69 12.06 -70.15
C ASN A 228 104.74 11.00 -70.52
N THR A 229 104.61 9.77 -69.98
CA THR A 229 105.49 8.64 -70.32
C THR A 229 105.38 8.29 -71.80
N ASN A 230 104.16 8.11 -72.31
CA ASN A 230 103.91 7.82 -73.72
C ASN A 230 104.44 8.95 -74.62
N LYS A 231 104.26 10.21 -74.21
CA LYS A 231 104.79 11.36 -74.94
C LYS A 231 106.32 11.33 -75.01
N GLN A 232 106.99 10.99 -73.91
CA GLN A 232 108.45 10.87 -73.87
C GLN A 232 108.96 9.70 -74.73
N GLU A 233 108.28 8.55 -74.68
CA GLU A 233 108.59 7.38 -75.50
C GLU A 233 108.47 7.70 -76.99
N VAL A 234 107.37 8.32 -77.42
CA VAL A 234 107.17 8.77 -78.81
C VAL A 234 108.28 9.75 -79.24
N LEU A 235 108.65 10.72 -78.38
CA LEU A 235 109.74 11.65 -78.68
C LEU A 235 111.10 10.94 -78.82
N ASN A 236 111.39 9.95 -77.98
CA ASN A 236 112.61 9.16 -78.06
C ASN A 236 112.65 8.34 -79.36
N ASN A 237 111.56 7.68 -79.72
CA ASN A 237 111.43 6.91 -80.97
C ASN A 237 111.64 7.81 -82.20
N ILE A 238 110.99 8.98 -82.24
CA ILE A 238 111.19 9.98 -83.31
C ILE A 238 112.67 10.42 -83.39
N THR A 239 113.33 10.60 -82.25
CA THR A 239 114.74 11.02 -82.20
C THR A 239 115.66 9.92 -82.73
N GLN A 240 115.42 8.67 -82.35
CA GLN A 240 116.17 7.50 -82.85
C GLN A 240 115.98 7.32 -84.37
N GLU A 241 114.74 7.32 -84.84
CA GLU A 241 114.42 7.26 -86.28
C GLU A 241 115.08 8.39 -87.07
N LYS A 242 115.07 9.62 -86.54
CA LYS A 242 115.75 10.76 -87.15
C LYS A 242 117.27 10.56 -87.23
N GLN A 243 117.89 10.02 -86.18
CA GLN A 243 119.33 9.69 -86.18
C GLN A 243 119.64 8.58 -87.20
N GLN A 244 118.83 7.53 -87.23
CA GLN A 244 118.95 6.43 -88.19
C GLN A 244 118.86 6.95 -89.63
N ALA A 245 117.83 7.73 -89.95
CA ALA A 245 117.67 8.35 -91.26
C ALA A 245 118.85 9.27 -91.62
N THR A 246 119.41 10.00 -90.65
CA THR A 246 120.60 10.84 -90.87
C THR A 246 121.84 10.00 -91.20
N SER A 247 122.03 8.87 -90.52
CA SER A 247 123.11 7.92 -90.80
C SER A 247 122.95 7.31 -92.19
N GLU A 248 121.75 6.83 -92.54
CA GLU A 248 121.44 6.26 -93.85
C GLU A 248 121.67 7.27 -94.99
N ILE A 249 121.23 8.53 -94.82
CA ILE A 249 121.50 9.61 -95.79
C ILE A 249 123.01 9.88 -95.92
N THR A 250 123.75 9.85 -94.80
CA THR A 250 125.21 10.08 -94.82
C THR A 250 125.96 8.94 -95.50
N GLU A 251 125.54 7.71 -95.26
CA GLU A 251 126.07 6.52 -95.90
C GLU A 251 125.77 6.54 -97.40
N ALA A 252 124.52 6.80 -97.80
CA ALA A 252 124.15 6.99 -99.20
C ALA A 252 125.00 8.06 -99.91
N LYS A 253 125.25 9.20 -99.26
CA LYS A 253 126.15 10.25 -99.79
C LYS A 253 127.60 9.79 -99.95
N LYS A 254 128.12 8.94 -99.07
CA LYS A 254 129.46 8.35 -99.25
C LYS A 254 129.46 7.39 -100.44
N THR A 255 128.46 6.55 -100.58
CA THR A 255 128.33 5.62 -101.72
C THR A 255 128.22 6.36 -103.05
N ASP A 256 127.46 7.46 -103.10
CA ASP A 256 127.40 8.37 -104.25
C ASP A 256 128.76 9.04 -104.54
N HIS A 257 129.52 9.40 -103.50
CA HIS A 257 130.87 9.96 -103.66
C HIS A 257 131.88 8.93 -104.20
N TYR A 258 131.77 7.66 -103.81
CA TYR A 258 132.60 6.57 -104.36
C TYR A 258 132.17 6.18 -105.79
N GLN A 259 130.88 6.28 -106.14
CA GLN A 259 130.43 6.07 -107.53
C GLN A 259 130.84 7.21 -108.46
N ASN A 260 131.09 8.42 -107.95
CA ASN A 260 131.53 9.57 -108.75
C ASN A 260 133.06 9.71 -108.84
N ILE A 261 133.84 8.79 -108.24
CA ILE A 261 135.31 8.76 -108.34
C ILE A 261 135.81 7.78 -109.42
N ASP A 262 134.93 6.95 -110.00
CA ASP A 262 135.25 6.03 -111.12
C ASP A 262 134.84 6.57 -112.50
N PHE A 263 134.92 7.88 -112.71
CA PHE A 263 134.84 8.48 -114.05
C PHE A 263 135.89 9.59 -114.27
N PHE A 264 137.12 9.31 -113.86
CA PHE A 264 138.29 9.89 -114.52
C PHE A 264 139.23 8.77 -114.96
N GLU A 265 139.61 8.86 -116.23
CA GLU A 265 140.74 8.18 -116.89
C GLU A 265 140.54 6.69 -117.19
N ILE A 266 140.24 6.35 -118.45
CA ILE A 266 141.19 5.70 -119.39
C ILE A 266 140.81 6.11 -120.84
N GLU A 267 141.80 6.69 -121.53
CA GLU A 267 142.03 6.85 -122.99
C GLU A 267 140.96 7.50 -123.91
#